data_AF-A0A7X2C720-F1
#
_entry.id   AF-A0A7X2C720-F1
#
_cell.length_a   1.000
_cell.length_b   1.000
_cell.length_c   1.000
_cell.angle_alpha   90.00
_cell.angle_beta   90.00
_cell.angle_gamma   90.00
#
_symmetry.space_group_name_H-M   'P 1'
#
loop_
_entity.id
_entity.type
_entity.pdbx_description
1 polymer ?
#
loop_
_entity_poly.entity_id
_entity_poly.type
_entity_poly.pdbx_seq_one_letter_code
_entity_poly.pdbx_strand_id
1 'polypeptide(L)'
;MQLNYMKSVWISEHSVDWKSTFSIEAQAIRDRLQDLSFFIDHVGSTSVSGLPAKPIIDILISLQDWGTSEGVVSNIRELGYQVREADLDTPRYFLVNYSSPDSVGYHIHICKPQSAWEQDMINFRDELRINDKLACDYAELKKKLAETHKDDVDSYALGKKEFIERALKKRASKFSINKLLTHQNVEFDKADSYGRSMMWLQLSLALTAAFSVYVDQGWVLLLIALMGFGFLAAWLVLSQSQQKHRAAGDQARRAVLFMSGLGKKPSLEVNRP
;
A
#
# COMPACT_ATOMS: atom_id res chain seq x y z
N MET A 1 21.52 -22.03 28.28
CA MET A 1 22.67 -22.18 27.36
C MET A 1 22.81 -20.87 26.61
N GLN A 2 23.90 -20.13 26.84
CA GLN A 2 24.04 -18.71 26.50
C GLN A 2 24.04 -18.46 24.99
N LEU A 3 23.23 -17.49 24.54
CA LEU A 3 23.15 -16.94 23.18
C LEU A 3 24.42 -16.14 22.80
N ASN A 4 25.56 -16.81 22.72
CA ASN A 4 26.86 -16.14 22.54
C ASN A 4 27.39 -16.14 21.10
N TYR A 5 26.62 -16.59 20.11
CA TYR A 5 27.18 -16.93 18.79
C TYR A 5 26.97 -15.91 17.66
N MET A 6 26.31 -14.78 17.91
CA MET A 6 26.23 -13.68 16.93
C MET A 6 26.65 -12.34 17.54
N LYS A 7 27.90 -12.26 17.99
CA LYS A 7 28.52 -11.00 18.43
C LYS A 7 28.91 -10.07 17.28
N SER A 8 29.02 -10.57 16.05
CA SER A 8 29.45 -9.77 14.91
C SER A 8 28.38 -9.66 13.82
N VAL A 9 28.25 -8.45 13.27
CA VAL A 9 27.43 -8.19 12.08
C VAL A 9 28.31 -8.36 10.84
N TRP A 10 27.92 -9.26 9.94
CA TRP A 10 28.56 -9.44 8.64
C TRP A 10 27.52 -9.62 7.55
N ILE A 11 27.86 -9.20 6.32
CA ILE A 11 26.99 -9.25 5.15
C ILE A 11 27.64 -10.19 4.12
N SER A 12 26.89 -11.19 3.67
CA SER A 12 27.21 -12.00 2.50
C SER A 12 26.53 -11.47 1.24
N GLU A 13 27.12 -11.76 0.09
CA GLU A 13 26.40 -11.70 -1.17
C GLU A 13 25.21 -12.67 -1.18
N HIS A 14 24.24 -12.40 -2.03
CA HIS A 14 23.01 -13.20 -2.07
C HIS A 14 23.30 -14.66 -2.47
N SER A 15 22.81 -15.62 -1.67
CA SER A 15 22.88 -17.05 -2.02
C SER A 15 21.58 -17.53 -2.65
N VAL A 16 21.69 -18.25 -3.78
CA VAL A 16 20.55 -18.91 -4.44
C VAL A 16 19.91 -19.99 -3.55
N ASP A 17 20.67 -20.55 -2.61
CA ASP A 17 20.22 -21.64 -1.74
C ASP A 17 19.28 -21.17 -0.63
N TRP A 18 19.22 -19.86 -0.34
CA TRP A 18 18.36 -19.33 0.73
C TRP A 18 16.88 -19.66 0.53
N LYS A 19 16.42 -19.72 -0.73
CA LYS A 19 15.05 -20.13 -1.04
C LYS A 19 14.80 -21.60 -0.69
N SER A 20 15.74 -22.49 -0.98
CA SER A 20 15.64 -23.90 -0.59
C SER A 20 15.78 -24.09 0.92
N THR A 21 16.68 -23.35 1.58
CA THR A 21 16.84 -23.36 3.04
C THR A 21 15.54 -22.94 3.74
N PHE A 22 14.92 -21.84 3.27
CA PHE A 22 13.59 -21.44 3.74
C PHE A 22 12.55 -22.55 3.51
N SER A 23 12.53 -23.17 2.33
CA SER A 23 11.51 -24.17 1.98
C SER A 23 11.59 -25.41 2.86
N ILE A 24 12.81 -25.87 3.18
CA ILE A 24 13.06 -26.98 4.10
C ILE A 24 12.57 -26.64 5.50
N GLU A 25 12.97 -25.48 6.03
CA GLU A 25 12.59 -25.06 7.39
C GLU A 25 11.08 -24.82 7.50
N ALA A 26 10.48 -24.17 6.50
CA ALA A 26 9.04 -23.95 6.42
C ALA A 26 8.27 -25.28 6.41
N GLN A 27 8.81 -26.33 5.79
CA GLN A 27 8.19 -27.65 5.82
C GLN A 27 8.27 -28.28 7.22
N ALA A 28 9.43 -28.23 7.88
CA ALA A 28 9.57 -28.74 9.25
C ALA A 28 8.61 -28.05 10.23
N ILE A 29 8.41 -26.73 10.07
CA ILE A 29 7.43 -25.97 10.85
C ILE A 29 5.99 -26.42 10.52
N ARG A 30 5.67 -26.63 9.23
CA ARG A 30 4.34 -27.11 8.82
C ARG A 30 4.02 -28.48 9.40
N ASP A 31 4.96 -29.41 9.33
CA ASP A 31 4.79 -30.76 9.86
C ASP A 31 4.53 -30.72 11.37
N ARG A 32 5.22 -29.82 12.10
CA ARG A 32 5.02 -29.66 13.54
C ARG A 32 3.70 -28.98 13.92
N LEU A 33 3.16 -28.13 13.05
CA LEU A 33 1.95 -27.33 13.29
C LEU A 33 0.73 -27.81 12.49
N GLN A 34 0.75 -29.06 12.01
CA GLN A 34 -0.20 -29.62 11.03
C GLN A 34 -1.70 -29.41 11.34
N ASP A 35 -2.08 -29.31 12.61
CA ASP A 35 -3.48 -29.18 13.05
C ASP A 35 -3.95 -27.72 13.19
N LEU A 36 -3.10 -26.75 12.82
CA LEU A 36 -3.36 -25.32 12.99
C LEU A 36 -3.46 -24.61 11.64
N SER A 37 -4.33 -23.59 11.61
CA SER A 37 -4.51 -22.75 10.42
C SER A 37 -3.63 -21.50 10.49
N PHE A 38 -2.63 -21.43 9.61
CA PHE A 38 -1.68 -20.32 9.55
C PHE A 38 -1.12 -20.12 8.14
N PHE A 39 -0.56 -18.93 7.92
CA PHE A 39 0.23 -18.61 6.73
C PHE A 39 1.72 -18.59 7.09
N ILE A 40 2.58 -18.95 6.14
CA ILE A 40 4.03 -18.91 6.31
C ILE A 40 4.70 -18.31 5.08
N ASP A 41 5.48 -17.26 5.31
CA ASP A 41 6.11 -16.44 4.28
C ASP A 41 7.61 -16.32 4.49
N HIS A 42 8.38 -16.38 3.40
CA HIS A 42 9.78 -15.95 3.40
C HIS A 42 9.81 -14.43 3.29
N VAL A 43 10.37 -13.78 4.30
CA VAL A 43 10.49 -12.32 4.38
C VAL A 43 11.94 -11.91 4.63
N GLY A 44 12.17 -10.63 4.89
CA GLY A 44 13.51 -10.11 5.12
C GLY A 44 14.39 -10.10 3.88
N SER A 45 15.67 -9.78 4.05
CA SER A 45 16.57 -9.57 2.91
C SER A 45 16.89 -10.86 2.15
N THR A 46 16.94 -12.00 2.83
CA THR A 46 17.26 -13.30 2.20
C THR A 46 16.14 -13.82 1.29
N SER A 47 14.96 -13.21 1.34
CA SER A 47 13.83 -13.50 0.43
C SER A 47 13.87 -12.69 -0.88
N VAL A 48 14.83 -11.78 -1.03
CA VAL A 48 14.96 -10.89 -2.20
C VAL A 48 16.18 -11.31 -3.01
N SER A 49 15.95 -11.82 -4.22
CA SER A 49 17.01 -12.29 -5.12
C SER A 49 18.03 -11.18 -5.40
N GLY A 50 19.31 -11.50 -5.28
CA GLY A 50 20.42 -10.57 -5.56
C GLY A 50 20.70 -9.55 -4.47
N LEU A 51 19.94 -9.51 -3.37
CA LEU A 51 20.16 -8.56 -2.28
C LEU A 51 21.18 -9.10 -1.25
N PRO A 52 22.33 -8.43 -1.03
CA PRO A 52 23.28 -8.82 0.00
C PRO A 52 22.65 -8.78 1.38
N ALA A 53 22.87 -9.79 2.22
CA ALA A 53 22.22 -9.92 3.50
C ALA A 53 23.10 -10.62 4.53
N LYS A 54 22.77 -10.46 5.81
CA LYS A 54 23.24 -11.41 6.83
C LYS A 54 22.57 -12.76 6.54
N PRO A 55 23.28 -13.90 6.60
CA PRO A 55 22.71 -15.21 6.26
C PRO A 55 21.78 -15.71 7.37
N ILE A 56 20.63 -15.04 7.48
CA ILE A 56 19.55 -15.36 8.40
C ILE A 56 18.27 -15.45 7.56
N ILE A 57 17.57 -16.58 7.66
CA ILE A 57 16.27 -16.74 7.05
C ILE A 57 15.22 -16.14 7.98
N ASP A 58 14.58 -15.06 7.53
CA ASP A 58 13.44 -14.46 8.23
C ASP A 58 12.14 -15.13 7.75
N ILE A 59 11.42 -15.73 8.69
CA ILE A 59 10.18 -16.47 8.48
C ILE A 59 9.06 -15.71 9.18
N LEU A 60 7.99 -15.41 8.45
CA LEU A 60 6.77 -14.81 8.99
C LEU A 60 5.68 -15.88 9.09
N ILE A 61 5.11 -16.04 10.28
CA ILE A 61 3.99 -16.95 10.57
C ILE A 61 2.78 -16.12 11.01
N SER A 62 1.71 -16.17 10.23
CA SER A 62 0.47 -15.46 10.54
C SER A 62 -0.60 -16.42 11.00
N LEU A 63 -0.97 -16.35 12.27
CA LEU A 63 -1.92 -17.29 12.91
C LEU A 63 -3.36 -16.81 12.75
N GLN A 64 -4.23 -17.61 12.11
CA GLN A 64 -5.64 -17.24 11.96
C GLN A 64 -6.35 -17.14 13.30
N ASP A 65 -6.06 -18.07 14.22
CA ASP A 65 -6.52 -18.00 15.60
C ASP A 65 -5.36 -17.69 16.55
N TRP A 66 -5.34 -16.47 17.06
CA TRP A 66 -4.32 -16.03 18.02
C TRP A 66 -4.42 -16.72 19.39
N GLY A 67 -5.57 -17.29 19.73
CA GLY A 67 -5.71 -18.10 20.95
C GLY A 67 -4.78 -19.31 20.97
N THR A 68 -4.33 -19.77 19.80
CA THR A 68 -3.38 -20.88 19.66
C THR A 68 -1.91 -20.47 19.78
N SER A 69 -1.61 -19.16 19.89
CA SER A 69 -0.25 -18.62 19.79
C SER A 69 0.73 -19.19 20.81
N GLU A 70 0.33 -19.38 22.06
CA GLU A 70 1.19 -19.99 23.09
C GLU A 70 1.54 -21.45 22.74
N GLY A 71 0.58 -22.21 22.23
CA GLY A 71 0.79 -23.58 21.76
C GLY A 71 1.73 -23.65 20.55
N VAL A 72 1.56 -22.73 19.59
CA VAL A 72 2.47 -22.57 18.45
C VAL A 72 3.88 -22.24 18.92
N VAL A 73 4.04 -21.28 19.82
CA VAL A 73 5.34 -20.89 20.40
C VAL A 73 5.98 -22.09 21.10
N SER A 74 5.23 -22.85 21.88
CA SER A 74 5.72 -24.07 22.54
C SER A 74 6.23 -25.10 21.51
N ASN A 75 5.44 -25.38 20.48
CA ASN A 75 5.81 -26.30 19.41
C ASN A 75 7.06 -25.87 18.64
N ILE A 76 7.21 -24.57 18.35
CA ILE A 76 8.39 -24.05 17.66
C ILE A 76 9.63 -24.09 18.57
N ARG A 77 9.48 -23.91 19.89
CA ARG A 77 10.59 -24.08 20.84
C ARG A 77 11.14 -25.51 20.86
N GLU A 78 10.28 -26.52 20.68
CA GLU A 78 10.73 -27.91 20.57
C GLU A 78 11.58 -28.17 19.31
N LEU A 79 11.46 -27.34 18.27
CA LEU A 79 12.35 -27.34 17.11
C LEU A 79 13.70 -26.63 17.37
N GLY A 80 13.97 -26.22 18.61
CA GLY A 80 15.25 -25.60 19.02
C GLY A 80 15.26 -24.07 18.99
N TYR A 81 14.12 -23.43 18.70
CA TYR A 81 14.01 -21.98 18.72
C TYR A 81 13.88 -21.42 20.15
N GLN A 82 14.36 -20.19 20.34
CA GLN A 82 14.29 -19.46 21.60
C GLN A 82 13.51 -18.17 21.42
N VAL A 83 12.56 -17.91 22.33
CA VAL A 83 11.81 -16.64 22.36
C VAL A 83 12.77 -15.52 22.77
N ARG A 84 12.87 -14.50 21.92
CA ARG A 84 13.64 -13.28 22.19
C ARG A 84 12.77 -12.15 22.67
N GLU A 85 11.62 -11.97 22.03
CA GLU A 85 10.67 -10.93 22.38
C GLU A 85 9.25 -11.49 22.31
N ALA A 86 8.41 -11.04 23.22
CA ALA A 86 6.97 -11.27 23.23
C ALA A 86 6.31 -9.93 23.55
N ASP A 87 5.54 -9.42 22.61
CA ASP A 87 4.74 -8.21 22.78
C ASP A 87 3.27 -8.62 22.84
N LEU A 88 2.68 -8.42 24.02
CA LEU A 88 1.28 -8.77 24.28
C LEU A 88 0.32 -7.63 23.93
N ASP A 89 0.81 -6.38 23.92
CA ASP A 89 0.03 -5.20 23.56
C ASP A 89 -0.15 -5.14 22.04
N THR A 90 0.90 -5.53 21.30
CA THR A 90 0.86 -5.75 19.85
C THR A 90 1.13 -7.23 19.57
N PRO A 91 0.11 -8.09 19.44
CA PRO A 91 0.23 -9.55 19.49
C PRO A 91 1.31 -10.08 18.52
N ARG A 92 2.51 -10.29 19.07
CA ARG A 92 3.70 -10.68 18.31
C ARG A 92 4.67 -11.50 19.19
N TYR A 93 5.21 -12.57 18.60
CA TYR A 93 6.40 -13.23 19.12
C TYR A 93 7.55 -13.12 18.13
N PHE A 94 8.77 -13.00 18.67
CA PHE A 94 10.01 -13.09 17.92
C PHE A 94 10.87 -14.20 18.49
N LEU A 95 11.19 -15.20 17.67
CA LEU A 95 11.99 -16.36 18.05
C LEU A 95 13.22 -16.47 17.15
N VAL A 96 14.30 -17.00 17.71
CA VAL A 96 15.56 -17.18 16.98
C VAL A 96 16.12 -18.58 17.17
N ASN A 97 16.76 -19.10 16.12
CA ASN A 97 17.59 -20.30 16.17
C ASN A 97 18.93 -19.99 15.49
N TYR A 98 20.02 -20.17 16.24
CA TYR A 98 21.39 -20.01 15.76
C TYR A 98 22.14 -21.29 16.09
N SER A 99 22.17 -22.23 15.14
CA SER A 99 22.76 -23.56 15.36
C SER A 99 24.29 -23.49 15.50
N SER A 100 24.96 -22.63 14.72
CA SER A 100 26.38 -22.31 14.85
C SER A 100 26.72 -20.93 14.25
N PRO A 101 27.88 -20.32 14.57
CA PRO A 101 28.31 -19.03 14.02
C PRO A 101 28.40 -18.99 12.48
N ASP A 102 28.77 -20.12 11.89
CA ASP A 102 29.01 -20.25 10.45
C ASP A 102 27.80 -20.83 9.70
N SER A 103 26.76 -21.24 10.44
CA SER A 103 25.50 -21.72 9.86
C SER A 103 24.54 -20.59 9.55
N VAL A 104 23.63 -20.85 8.62
CA VAL A 104 22.47 -19.99 8.39
C VAL A 104 21.63 -19.95 9.67
N GLY A 105 21.36 -18.73 10.15
CA GLY A 105 20.44 -18.52 11.29
C GLY A 105 18.99 -18.46 10.84
N TYR A 106 18.07 -18.57 11.80
CA TYR A 106 16.63 -18.44 11.54
C TYR A 106 15.98 -17.47 12.51
N HIS A 107 15.17 -16.59 11.97
CA HIS A 107 14.31 -15.64 12.68
C HIS A 107 12.86 -16.01 12.37
N ILE A 108 12.05 -16.22 13.40
CA ILE A 108 10.61 -16.45 13.25
C ILE A 108 9.87 -15.26 13.88
N HIS A 109 9.01 -14.64 13.08
CA HIS A 109 8.04 -13.66 13.52
C HIS A 109 6.66 -14.29 13.50
N ILE A 110 5.99 -14.31 14.65
CA ILE A 110 4.61 -14.82 14.76
C ILE A 110 3.70 -13.63 15.04
N CYS A 111 2.67 -13.41 14.25
CA CYS A 111 1.71 -12.33 14.44
C CYS A 111 0.29 -12.70 13.97
N LYS A 112 -0.66 -11.78 14.15
CA LYS A 112 -1.99 -11.90 13.54
C LYS A 112 -1.96 -11.52 12.05
N PRO A 113 -2.76 -12.20 11.21
CA PRO A 113 -3.05 -11.76 9.86
C PRO A 113 -3.55 -10.32 9.84
N GLN A 114 -3.15 -9.59 8.81
CA GLN A 114 -3.45 -8.18 8.54
C GLN A 114 -2.96 -7.21 9.63
N SER A 115 -2.15 -7.66 10.59
CA SER A 115 -1.50 -6.76 11.53
C SER A 115 -0.53 -5.81 10.80
N ALA A 116 -0.30 -4.63 11.37
CA ALA A 116 0.68 -3.69 10.83
C ALA A 116 2.05 -4.36 10.64
N TRP A 117 2.45 -5.22 11.59
CA TRP A 117 3.69 -5.98 11.52
C TRP A 117 3.76 -6.93 10.31
N GLU A 118 2.72 -7.73 10.08
CA GLU A 118 2.65 -8.63 8.90
C GLU A 118 2.75 -7.82 7.61
N GLN A 119 1.94 -6.77 7.50
CA GLN A 119 1.87 -5.94 6.31
C GLN A 119 3.21 -5.25 6.05
N ASP A 120 3.86 -4.69 7.07
CA ASP A 120 5.14 -3.99 6.92
C ASP A 120 6.24 -4.93 6.43
N MET A 121 6.32 -6.16 6.97
CA MET A 121 7.31 -7.15 6.54
C MET A 121 7.10 -7.60 5.09
N ILE A 122 5.86 -7.92 4.71
CA ILE A 122 5.50 -8.34 3.35
C ILE A 122 5.71 -7.18 2.37
N ASN A 123 5.19 -5.99 2.70
CA ASN A 123 5.29 -4.82 1.85
C ASN A 123 6.74 -4.42 1.62
N PHE A 124 7.58 -4.43 2.66
CA PHE A 124 8.98 -4.06 2.50
C PHE A 124 9.73 -5.05 1.61
N ARG A 125 9.51 -6.36 1.80
CA ARG A 125 10.03 -7.41 0.91
C ARG A 125 9.64 -7.15 -0.55
N ASP A 126 8.35 -6.94 -0.80
CA ASP A 126 7.83 -6.81 -2.15
C ASP A 126 8.29 -5.51 -2.81
N GLU A 127 8.45 -4.43 -2.05
CA GLU A 127 9.07 -3.19 -2.54
C GLU A 127 10.54 -3.38 -2.93
N LEU A 128 11.32 -4.12 -2.15
CA LEU A 128 12.70 -4.45 -2.50
C LEU A 128 12.81 -5.29 -3.77
N ARG A 129 11.81 -6.13 -4.09
CA ARG A 129 11.78 -6.94 -5.31
C ARG A 129 11.45 -6.15 -6.57
N ILE A 130 10.71 -5.04 -6.44
CA ILE A 130 10.21 -4.26 -7.57
C ILE A 130 11.05 -3.00 -7.81
N ASN A 131 11.68 -2.46 -6.76
CA ASN A 131 12.41 -1.19 -6.82
C ASN A 131 13.92 -1.40 -6.63
N ASP A 132 14.62 -1.59 -7.74
CA ASP A 132 16.08 -1.80 -7.75
C ASP A 132 16.84 -0.69 -7.03
N LYS A 133 16.41 0.57 -7.17
CA LYS A 133 17.05 1.70 -6.47
C LYS A 133 16.92 1.55 -4.96
N LEU A 134 15.73 1.20 -4.46
CA LEU A 134 15.51 0.96 -3.03
C LEU A 134 16.36 -0.23 -2.54
N ALA A 135 16.46 -1.29 -3.34
CA ALA A 135 17.28 -2.45 -3.02
C ALA A 135 18.76 -2.10 -2.91
N CYS A 136 19.30 -1.32 -3.86
CA CYS A 136 20.66 -0.79 -3.83
C CYS A 136 20.90 0.10 -2.60
N ASP A 137 20.05 1.11 -2.38
CA ASP A 137 20.15 2.03 -1.24
C ASP A 137 20.14 1.24 0.09
N TYR A 138 19.31 0.20 0.20
CA TYR A 138 19.24 -0.64 1.39
C TYR A 138 20.47 -1.56 1.55
N ALA A 139 21.04 -2.08 0.46
CA ALA A 139 22.26 -2.86 0.48
C ALA A 139 23.46 -2.03 0.95
N GLU A 140 23.62 -0.81 0.41
CA GLU A 140 24.67 0.13 0.81
C GLU A 140 24.55 0.52 2.28
N LEU A 141 23.32 0.83 2.75
CA LEU A 141 23.06 1.09 4.16
C LEU A 141 23.50 -0.08 5.04
N LYS A 142 23.14 -1.32 4.69
CA LYS A 142 23.51 -2.50 5.48
C LYS A 142 25.03 -2.68 5.55
N LYS A 143 25.75 -2.46 4.45
CA LYS A 143 27.22 -2.52 4.42
C LYS A 143 27.82 -1.46 5.36
N LYS A 144 27.38 -0.20 5.24
CA LYS A 144 27.82 0.90 6.12
C LYS A 144 27.53 0.65 7.59
N LEU A 145 26.33 0.17 7.93
CA LEU A 145 25.95 -0.14 9.30
C LEU A 145 26.76 -1.31 9.87
N ALA A 146 27.05 -2.33 9.06
CA ALA A 146 27.89 -3.45 9.47
C ALA A 146 29.34 -3.03 9.74
N GLU A 147 29.87 -2.08 8.98
CA GLU A 147 31.19 -1.48 9.22
C GLU A 147 31.22 -0.62 10.49
N THR A 148 30.19 0.20 10.70
CA THR A 148 30.13 1.17 11.80
C THR A 148 29.78 0.50 13.14
N HIS A 149 28.93 -0.53 13.12
CA HIS A 149 28.36 -1.18 14.31
C HIS A 149 28.68 -2.68 14.34
N LYS A 150 29.92 -3.03 14.02
CA LYS A 150 30.36 -4.44 13.89
C LYS A 150 30.05 -5.29 15.12
N ASP A 151 30.22 -4.72 16.31
CA ASP A 151 30.02 -5.38 17.61
C ASP A 151 28.75 -4.89 18.35
N ASP A 152 27.91 -4.08 17.68
CA ASP A 152 26.69 -3.49 18.25
C ASP A 152 25.48 -3.83 17.36
N VAL A 153 24.92 -5.01 17.63
CA VAL A 153 23.77 -5.56 16.89
C VAL A 153 22.52 -4.71 17.06
N ASP A 154 22.36 -4.04 18.20
CA ASP A 154 21.17 -3.24 18.51
C ASP A 154 21.18 -1.93 17.72
N SER A 155 22.32 -1.23 17.67
CA SER A 155 22.47 -0.04 16.82
C SER A 155 22.34 -0.38 15.34
N TYR A 156 22.87 -1.53 14.90
CA TYR A 156 22.66 -2.04 13.55
C TYR A 156 21.17 -2.29 13.25
N ALA A 157 20.43 -2.90 14.18
CA ALA A 157 19.01 -3.15 14.04
C ALA A 157 18.19 -1.86 13.98
N LEU A 158 18.52 -0.88 14.84
CA LEU A 158 17.86 0.43 14.88
C LEU A 158 18.05 1.20 13.57
N GLY A 159 19.28 1.28 13.05
CA GLY A 159 19.57 1.97 11.80
C GLY A 159 18.81 1.37 10.61
N LYS A 160 18.66 0.04 10.57
CA LYS A 160 17.80 -0.61 9.57
C LYS A 160 16.34 -0.25 9.76
N LYS A 161 15.83 -0.29 11.00
CA LYS A 161 14.43 0.00 11.33
C LYS A 161 14.04 1.38 10.83
N GLU A 162 14.83 2.41 11.09
CA GLU A 162 14.55 3.78 10.64
C GLU A 162 14.45 3.89 9.11
N PHE A 163 15.32 3.19 8.37
CA PHE A 163 15.26 3.18 6.92
C PHE A 163 13.99 2.50 6.41
N ILE A 164 13.65 1.34 6.98
CA ILE A 164 12.45 0.57 6.64
C ILE A 164 11.20 1.43 6.85
N GLU A 165 11.07 2.06 8.01
CA GLU A 165 9.94 2.94 8.34
C GLU A 165 9.82 4.11 7.37
N ARG A 166 10.94 4.75 7.00
CA ARG A 166 10.95 5.83 5.99
C ARG A 166 10.50 5.32 4.61
N ALA A 167 10.97 4.15 4.19
CA ALA A 167 10.61 3.55 2.90
C ALA A 167 9.12 3.21 2.84
N LEU A 168 8.59 2.57 3.89
CA LEU A 168 7.18 2.22 4.01
C LEU A 168 6.28 3.46 4.08
N LYS A 169 6.66 4.49 4.84
CA LYS A 169 5.92 5.76 4.91
C LYS A 169 5.83 6.46 3.56
N LYS A 170 6.93 6.49 2.79
CA LYS A 170 6.96 7.05 1.44
C LYS A 170 5.99 6.32 0.50
N ARG A 171 5.90 4.99 0.61
CA ARG A 171 4.94 4.18 -0.15
C ARG A 171 3.50 4.45 0.27
N ALA A 172 3.20 4.42 1.56
CA ALA A 172 1.86 4.70 2.07
C ALA A 172 1.35 6.08 1.61
N SER A 173 2.23 7.08 1.60
CA SER A 173 1.96 8.40 1.04
C SER A 173 1.68 8.35 -0.47
N LYS A 174 2.54 7.69 -1.26
CA LYS A 174 2.37 7.56 -2.72
C LYS A 174 1.09 6.80 -3.11
N PHE A 175 0.76 5.73 -2.39
CA PHE A 175 -0.47 4.97 -2.58
C PHE A 175 -1.71 5.80 -2.23
N SER A 176 -1.67 6.53 -1.11
CA SER A 176 -2.75 7.46 -0.72
C SER A 176 -2.96 8.55 -1.77
N ILE A 177 -1.88 9.12 -2.32
CA ILE A 177 -1.94 10.10 -3.40
C ILE A 177 -2.55 9.50 -4.67
N ASN A 178 -2.08 8.33 -5.11
CA ASN A 178 -2.64 7.68 -6.31
C ASN A 178 -4.13 7.35 -6.14
N LYS A 179 -4.54 6.88 -4.96
CA LYS A 179 -5.96 6.65 -4.66
C LYS A 179 -6.78 7.94 -4.74
N LEU A 180 -6.26 9.03 -4.17
CA LEU A 180 -6.90 10.36 -4.26
C LEU A 180 -6.97 10.87 -5.71
N LEU A 181 -5.89 10.74 -6.48
CA LEU A 181 -5.84 11.14 -7.88
C LEU A 181 -6.80 10.31 -8.74
N THR A 182 -6.90 9.02 -8.49
CA THR A 182 -7.84 8.14 -9.20
C THR A 182 -9.28 8.55 -8.94
N HIS A 183 -9.64 8.82 -7.68
CA HIS A 183 -10.98 9.34 -7.35
C HIS A 183 -11.25 10.70 -7.98
N GLN A 184 -10.27 11.61 -8.00
CA GLN A 184 -10.42 12.92 -8.66
C GLN A 184 -10.61 12.77 -10.17
N ASN A 185 -9.83 11.92 -10.83
CA ASN A 185 -9.92 11.71 -12.28
C ASN A 185 -11.27 11.11 -12.66
N VAL A 186 -11.80 10.14 -11.90
CA VAL A 186 -13.12 9.54 -12.16
C VAL A 186 -14.25 10.57 -12.00
N GLU A 187 -14.18 11.45 -11.00
CA GLU A 187 -15.18 12.52 -10.82
C GLU A 187 -15.05 13.62 -11.88
N PHE A 188 -13.82 13.91 -12.33
CA PHE A 188 -13.56 14.82 -13.44
C PHE A 188 -14.09 14.27 -14.78
N ASP A 189 -13.83 12.99 -15.07
CA ASP A 189 -14.30 12.31 -16.28
C ASP A 189 -15.83 12.29 -16.37
N LYS A 190 -16.53 12.10 -15.23
CA LYS A 190 -17.99 12.23 -15.18
C LYS A 190 -18.44 13.65 -15.49
N ALA A 191 -17.82 14.67 -14.87
CA ALA A 191 -18.17 16.06 -15.10
C ALA A 191 -17.96 16.51 -16.56
N ASP A 192 -16.91 16.00 -17.20
CA ASP A 192 -16.61 16.22 -18.63
C ASP A 192 -17.59 15.47 -19.55
N SER A 193 -18.00 14.26 -19.19
CA SER A 193 -19.04 13.52 -19.93
C SER A 193 -20.38 14.26 -19.95
N TYR A 194 -20.80 14.83 -18.81
CA TYR A 194 -21.98 15.69 -18.75
C TYR A 194 -21.82 16.96 -19.60
N GLY A 195 -20.62 17.57 -19.58
CA GLY A 195 -20.30 18.73 -20.42
C GLY A 195 -20.44 18.44 -21.91
N ARG A 196 -19.88 17.33 -22.40
CA ARG A 196 -20.00 16.91 -23.81
C ARG A 196 -21.45 16.65 -24.22
N SER A 197 -22.22 15.97 -23.37
CA SER A 197 -23.64 15.68 -23.63
C SER A 197 -24.47 16.96 -23.76
N MET A 198 -24.17 17.95 -22.92
CA MET A 198 -24.83 19.26 -22.92
C MET A 198 -24.52 20.06 -24.19
N MET A 199 -23.27 20.02 -24.69
CA MET A 199 -22.89 20.65 -25.96
C MET A 199 -23.64 20.05 -27.15
N TRP A 200 -23.80 18.72 -27.21
CA TRP A 200 -24.58 18.07 -28.26
C TRP A 200 -26.07 18.40 -28.22
N LEU A 201 -26.65 18.51 -27.03
CA LEU A 201 -28.04 18.94 -26.86
C LEU A 201 -28.25 20.39 -27.31
N GLN A 202 -27.33 21.31 -26.96
CA GLN A 202 -27.39 22.71 -27.40
C GLN A 202 -27.27 22.82 -28.92
N LEU A 203 -26.37 22.06 -29.53
CA LEU A 203 -26.23 22.00 -30.98
C LEU A 203 -27.51 21.47 -31.65
N SER A 204 -28.11 20.41 -31.10
CA SER A 204 -29.35 19.82 -31.61
C SER A 204 -30.53 20.80 -31.53
N LEU A 205 -30.64 21.54 -30.42
CA LEU A 205 -31.64 22.59 -30.26
C LEU A 205 -31.46 23.72 -31.28
N ALA A 206 -30.22 24.17 -31.49
CA ALA A 206 -29.90 25.21 -32.46
C ALA A 206 -30.23 24.78 -33.91
N LEU A 207 -29.90 23.53 -34.27
CA LEU A 207 -30.23 22.96 -35.59
C LEU A 207 -31.74 22.84 -35.79
N THR A 208 -32.47 22.39 -34.78
CA THR A 208 -33.94 22.27 -34.81
C THR A 208 -34.60 23.64 -35.01
N ALA A 209 -34.13 24.67 -34.30
CA ALA A 209 -34.61 26.04 -34.45
C ALA A 209 -34.29 26.61 -35.84
N ALA A 210 -33.08 26.37 -36.37
CA ALA A 210 -32.69 26.83 -37.70
C ALA A 210 -33.51 26.16 -38.82
N PHE A 211 -33.80 24.86 -38.70
CA PHE A 211 -34.62 24.12 -39.67
C PHE A 211 -36.08 24.62 -39.68
N SER A 212 -36.60 25.00 -38.52
CA SER A 212 -37.98 25.51 -38.37
C SER A 212 -38.29 26.71 -39.29
N VAL A 213 -37.29 27.50 -39.68
CA VAL A 213 -37.46 28.70 -40.51
C VAL A 213 -37.91 28.36 -41.94
N TYR A 214 -37.64 27.15 -42.42
CA TYR A 214 -37.91 26.71 -43.80
C TYR A 214 -39.21 25.90 -43.94
N VAL A 215 -40.04 25.85 -42.91
CA VAL A 215 -41.26 25.02 -42.85
C VAL A 215 -42.49 25.90 -42.69
N ASP A 216 -43.41 25.86 -43.67
CA ASP A 216 -44.67 26.62 -43.63
C ASP A 216 -45.89 25.80 -43.19
N GLN A 217 -45.72 24.50 -42.91
CA GLN A 217 -46.83 23.65 -42.47
C GLN A 217 -47.05 23.74 -40.95
N GLY A 218 -48.19 24.30 -40.54
CA GLY A 218 -48.49 24.59 -39.13
C GLY A 218 -48.43 23.38 -38.18
N TRP A 219 -48.86 22.19 -38.62
CA TRP A 219 -48.76 20.99 -37.78
C TRP A 219 -47.31 20.48 -37.63
N VAL A 220 -46.44 20.73 -38.63
CA VAL A 220 -45.01 20.39 -38.58
C VAL A 220 -44.28 21.35 -37.65
N LEU A 221 -44.61 22.65 -37.68
CA LEU A 221 -44.08 23.64 -36.75
C LEU A 221 -44.43 23.30 -35.29
N LEU A 222 -45.65 22.81 -35.04
CA LEU A 222 -46.05 22.34 -33.71
C LEU A 222 -45.16 21.17 -33.22
N LEU A 223 -44.87 20.20 -34.08
CA LEU A 223 -44.00 19.07 -33.74
C LEU A 223 -42.55 19.50 -33.47
N ILE A 224 -42.03 20.44 -34.26
CA ILE A 224 -40.69 21.01 -34.08
C ILE A 224 -40.60 21.76 -32.74
N ALA A 225 -41.62 22.54 -32.38
CA ALA A 225 -41.68 23.26 -31.11
C ALA A 225 -41.73 22.30 -29.90
N LEU A 226 -42.51 21.20 -29.99
CA LEU A 226 -42.55 20.17 -28.94
C LEU A 226 -41.20 19.46 -28.78
N MET A 227 -40.50 19.19 -29.89
CA MET A 227 -39.16 18.60 -29.85
C MET A 227 -38.14 19.56 -29.20
N GLY A 228 -38.18 20.85 -29.55
CA GLY A 228 -37.34 21.88 -28.94
C GLY A 228 -37.57 22.03 -27.44
N PHE A 229 -38.84 21.99 -26.99
CA PHE A 229 -39.18 22.00 -25.57
C PHE A 229 -38.63 20.76 -24.83
N GLY A 230 -38.70 19.59 -25.46
CA GLY A 230 -38.11 18.36 -24.93
C GLY A 230 -36.59 18.46 -24.74
N PHE A 231 -35.87 19.03 -25.71
CA PHE A 231 -34.43 19.27 -25.57
C PHE A 231 -34.11 20.29 -24.48
N LEU A 232 -34.91 21.35 -24.33
CA LEU A 232 -34.74 22.34 -23.27
C LEU A 232 -34.94 21.72 -21.88
N ALA A 233 -35.96 20.87 -21.71
CA ALA A 233 -36.21 20.15 -20.47
C ALA A 233 -35.08 19.16 -20.14
N ALA A 234 -34.59 18.41 -21.13
CA ALA A 234 -33.45 17.50 -20.96
C ALA A 234 -32.16 18.26 -20.60
N TRP A 235 -31.91 19.40 -21.25
CA TRP A 235 -30.80 20.29 -20.94
C TRP A 235 -30.88 20.83 -19.51
N LEU A 236 -32.07 21.23 -19.04
CA LEU A 236 -32.28 21.73 -17.69
C LEU A 236 -31.97 20.67 -16.62
N VAL A 237 -32.45 19.44 -16.82
CA VAL A 237 -32.19 18.31 -15.91
C VAL A 237 -30.71 17.97 -15.86
N LEU A 238 -30.04 17.89 -17.02
CA LEU A 238 -28.61 17.61 -17.08
C LEU A 238 -27.77 18.74 -16.49
N SER A 239 -28.15 20.00 -16.71
CA SER A 239 -27.50 21.18 -16.13
C SER A 239 -27.58 21.18 -14.60
N GLN A 240 -28.75 20.87 -14.03
CA GLN A 240 -28.92 20.75 -12.59
C GLN A 240 -28.11 19.59 -12.00
N SER A 241 -28.05 18.46 -12.71
CA SER A 241 -27.24 17.30 -12.31
C SER A 241 -25.75 17.65 -12.31
N GLN A 242 -25.25 18.34 -13.34
CA GLN A 242 -23.85 18.76 -13.45
C GLN A 242 -23.45 19.74 -12.34
N GLN A 243 -24.31 20.70 -11.98
CA GLN A 243 -24.05 21.64 -10.89
C GLN A 243 -23.90 20.94 -9.54
N LYS A 244 -24.69 19.89 -9.26
CA LYS A 244 -24.57 19.09 -8.02
C LYS A 244 -23.21 18.38 -7.94
N HIS A 245 -22.72 17.82 -9.05
CA HIS A 245 -21.40 17.17 -9.09
C HIS A 245 -20.24 18.16 -8.94
N ARG A 246 -20.33 19.35 -9.55
CA ARG A 246 -19.31 20.41 -9.37
C ARG A 246 -19.25 20.93 -7.93
N ALA A 247 -20.40 21.11 -7.27
CA ALA A 247 -20.46 21.55 -5.87
C ALA A 247 -19.87 20.52 -4.89
N ALA A 248 -20.09 19.22 -5.13
CA ALA A 248 -19.48 18.15 -4.34
C ALA A 248 -17.96 18.07 -4.55
N GLY A 249 -17.48 18.25 -5.79
CA GLY A 249 -16.06 18.32 -6.11
C GLY A 249 -15.33 19.49 -5.43
N ASP A 250 -15.94 20.68 -5.41
CA ASP A 250 -15.39 21.85 -4.72
C ASP A 250 -15.40 21.71 -3.19
N GLN A 251 -16.42 21.05 -2.62
CA GLN A 251 -16.44 20.73 -1.19
C GLN A 251 -15.37 19.70 -0.81
N ALA A 252 -15.14 18.68 -1.64
CA ALA A 252 -14.07 17.71 -1.45
C ALA A 252 -12.68 18.36 -1.57
N ARG A 253 -12.49 19.27 -2.54
CA ARG A 253 -11.26 20.05 -2.70
C ARG A 253 -11.00 20.96 -1.50
N ARG A 254 -12.03 21.61 -0.96
CA ARG A 254 -11.97 22.41 0.27
C ARG A 254 -11.64 21.57 1.49
N ALA A 255 -12.25 20.40 1.65
CA ALA A 255 -11.95 19.47 2.74
C ALA A 255 -10.49 18.99 2.70
N VAL A 256 -9.97 18.69 1.51
CA VAL A 256 -8.56 18.31 1.32
C VAL A 256 -7.60 19.47 1.64
N LEU A 257 -7.90 20.71 1.23
CA LEU A 257 -7.11 21.90 1.58
C LEU A 257 -7.12 22.20 3.09
N PHE A 258 -8.24 21.94 3.77
CA PHE A 258 -8.34 22.02 5.23
C PHE A 258 -7.52 20.93 5.93
N MET A 259 -7.56 19.69 5.43
CA MET A 259 -6.79 18.56 6.00
C MET A 259 -5.28 18.64 5.71
N SER A 260 -4.86 19.31 4.63
CA SER A 260 -3.44 19.45 4.26
C SER A 260 -2.71 20.61 4.96
N GLY A 261 -3.38 21.34 5.86
CA GLY A 261 -2.80 22.46 6.61
C GLY A 261 -2.53 23.74 5.80
N LEU A 262 -2.90 23.78 4.51
CA LEU A 262 -2.77 24.95 3.63
C LEU A 262 -4.02 25.85 3.75
N GLY A 263 -4.32 26.29 4.97
CA GLY A 263 -5.43 27.18 5.27
C GLY A 263 -5.17 28.62 4.80
N LYS A 264 -5.13 28.87 3.49
CA LYS A 264 -5.29 30.25 2.98
C LYS A 264 -6.74 30.48 2.62
N LYS A 265 -7.40 31.36 3.38
CA LYS A 265 -8.70 31.95 3.02
C LYS A 265 -8.60 32.52 1.60
N PRO A 266 -9.54 32.23 0.69
CA PRO A 266 -9.59 32.95 -0.57
C PRO A 266 -9.89 34.42 -0.25
N SER A 267 -9.03 35.30 -0.75
CA SER A 267 -9.28 36.73 -0.80
C SER A 267 -10.61 36.97 -1.51
N LEU A 268 -11.60 37.47 -0.77
CA LEU A 268 -12.76 38.14 -1.36
C LEU A 268 -12.25 39.46 -1.93
N GLU A 269 -11.68 39.42 -3.12
CA GLU A 269 -11.68 40.57 -4.02
C GLU A 269 -12.91 40.47 -4.89
N VAL A 270 -14.03 40.94 -4.35
CA VAL A 270 -15.04 41.61 -5.20
C VAL A 270 -14.79 43.09 -5.00
N ASN A 271 -13.86 43.61 -5.80
CA ASN A 271 -13.75 45.03 -6.06
C ASN A 271 -13.93 45.18 -7.56
N ARG A 272 -15.08 45.73 -7.97
CA ARG A 272 -15.28 46.48 -9.22
C ARG A 272 -16.72 47.05 -9.25
N PRO A 273 -16.90 48.15 -10.00
CA PRO A 273 -17.45 49.42 -9.55
C PRO A 273 -18.97 49.46 -9.34
#